data_AF-A0A8H6MG12-F1
#
_entry.id   AF-A0A8H6MG12-F1
#
_cell.length_a   1.000
_cell.length_b   1.000
_cell.length_c   1.000
_cell.angle_alpha   90.00
_cell.angle_beta   90.00
_cell.angle_gamma   90.00
#
_symmetry.space_group_name_H-M   'P 1'
#
loop_
_entity.id
_entity.type
_entity.pdbx_description
1 polymer ?
#
loop_
_entity_poly.entity_id
_entity_poly.type
_entity_poly.pdbx_seq_one_letter_code
_entity_poly.pdbx_strand_id
1 'polypeptide(L)'
;MVPVYTIACTVSIQFYRQHVYIASIYEFYESLVIAAFFLLLCQYLQHDATSLSQAFAIVEPKPWVYPIRFFVVHIGRNKAGKAQDGIRLLNTIWVGVFQFCFVKFAGALMKCITEAADVYCKESNSASHAKIWIMVIEIISLVTAMMCLLQFYHQTKEQIKQHNALLKFAAIK
;
A
#
# COMPACT_ATOMS: atom_id res chain seq x y z
N MET A 1 10.62 -3.58 -9.23
CA MET A 1 9.82 -2.45 -9.75
C MET A 1 10.55 -1.67 -10.85
N VAL A 2 11.86 -1.42 -10.67
CA VAL A 2 12.73 -0.70 -11.62
C VAL A 2 12.52 -1.07 -13.11
N PRO A 3 12.56 -2.34 -13.56
CA PRO A 3 12.48 -2.64 -14.99
C PRO A 3 11.10 -2.34 -15.61
N VAL A 4 10.01 -2.62 -14.88
CA VAL A 4 8.64 -2.33 -15.36
C VAL A 4 8.41 -0.83 -15.44
N TYR A 5 8.90 -0.07 -14.46
CA TYR A 5 8.82 1.39 -14.45
C TYR A 5 9.62 2.00 -15.61
N THR A 6 10.86 1.54 -15.83
CA THR A 6 11.69 2.03 -16.94
C THR A 6 11.02 1.78 -18.29
N ILE A 7 10.50 0.58 -18.54
CA ILE A 7 9.81 0.25 -19.80
C ILE A 7 8.56 1.12 -19.96
N ALA A 8 7.74 1.24 -18.91
CA ALA A 8 6.53 2.07 -18.95
C ALA A 8 6.85 3.55 -19.24
N CYS A 9 7.90 4.10 -18.60
CA CYS A 9 8.35 5.47 -18.86
C CYS A 9 8.85 5.65 -20.30
N THR A 10 9.64 4.70 -20.84
CA THR A 10 10.12 4.77 -22.22
C THR A 10 8.98 4.72 -23.23
N VAL A 11 8.00 3.83 -23.02
CA VAL A 11 6.81 3.73 -23.90
C VAL A 11 5.93 4.98 -23.78
N SER A 12 5.83 5.56 -22.58
CA SER A 12 5.08 6.80 -22.34
C SER A 12 5.67 8.01 -23.07
N ILE A 13 7.01 8.09 -23.19
CA ILE A 13 7.70 9.12 -23.98
C ILE A 13 7.38 8.98 -25.48
N GLN A 14 7.28 7.75 -25.99
CA GLN A 14 6.98 7.50 -27.41
C GLN A 14 5.50 7.74 -27.75
N PHE A 15 4.59 7.50 -26.80
CA PHE A 15 3.14 7.66 -26.97
C PHE A 15 2.55 8.74 -26.05
N TYR A 16 3.01 9.98 -26.23
CA TYR A 16 2.60 11.13 -25.41
C TYR A 16 1.07 11.36 -25.36
N ARG A 17 0.30 10.98 -26.40
CA ARG A 17 -1.17 11.10 -26.37
C ARG A 17 -1.82 10.16 -25.37
N GLN A 18 -1.27 8.96 -25.15
CA GLN A 18 -1.85 7.89 -24.34
C GLN A 18 -1.13 7.71 -22.99
N HIS A 19 -0.23 8.62 -22.62
CA HIS A 19 0.58 8.53 -21.41
C HIS A 19 -0.25 8.33 -20.13
N VAL A 20 -1.47 8.88 -20.06
CA VAL A 20 -2.37 8.78 -18.90
C VAL A 20 -2.85 7.33 -18.67
N TYR A 21 -3.13 6.60 -19.75
CA TYR A 21 -3.54 5.19 -19.68
C TYR A 21 -2.37 4.31 -19.26
N ILE A 22 -1.20 4.51 -19.88
CA ILE A 22 0.02 3.79 -19.51
C ILE A 22 0.38 4.08 -18.04
N ALA A 23 0.17 5.31 -17.60
CA ALA A 23 0.43 5.70 -16.22
C ALA A 23 -0.44 4.96 -15.21
N SER A 24 -1.73 4.93 -15.49
CA SER A 24 -2.71 4.23 -14.65
C SER A 24 -2.41 2.73 -14.52
N ILE A 25 -1.89 2.10 -15.59
CA ILE A 25 -1.53 0.68 -15.60
C ILE A 25 -0.32 0.40 -14.67
N TYR A 26 0.77 1.18 -14.78
CA TYR A 26 1.93 0.93 -13.93
C TYR A 26 1.65 1.26 -12.45
N GLU A 27 0.83 2.28 -12.17
CA GLU A 27 0.43 2.64 -10.80
C GLU A 27 -0.46 1.55 -10.18
N PHE A 28 -1.32 0.91 -10.98
CA PHE A 28 -2.09 -0.24 -10.53
C PHE A 28 -1.18 -1.45 -10.27
N TYR A 29 -0.21 -1.71 -11.14
CA TYR A 29 0.78 -2.76 -10.94
C TYR A 29 1.56 -2.58 -9.63
N GLU A 30 1.95 -1.34 -9.29
CA GLU A 30 2.61 -1.03 -8.01
C GLU A 30 1.79 -1.53 -6.80
N SER A 31 0.48 -1.32 -6.82
CA SER A 31 -0.41 -1.78 -5.74
C SER A 31 -0.46 -3.30 -5.61
N LEU A 32 -0.49 -4.02 -6.74
CA LEU A 32 -0.45 -5.48 -6.74
C LEU A 32 0.86 -6.03 -6.20
N VAL A 33 1.98 -5.38 -6.49
CA VAL A 33 3.29 -5.79 -5.96
C VAL A 33 3.33 -5.63 -4.44
N ILE A 34 2.77 -4.54 -3.90
CA ILE A 34 2.68 -4.33 -2.44
C ILE A 34 1.80 -5.41 -1.80
N ALA A 35 0.68 -5.78 -2.42
CA ALA A 35 -0.19 -6.85 -1.93
C ALA A 35 0.48 -8.22 -1.99
N ALA A 36 1.14 -8.55 -3.11
CA ALA A 36 1.88 -9.79 -3.28
C ALA A 36 3.02 -9.89 -2.27
N PHE A 37 3.69 -8.77 -1.99
CA PHE A 37 4.74 -8.69 -0.98
C PHE A 37 4.19 -8.94 0.43
N PHE A 38 3.03 -8.38 0.77
CA PHE A 38 2.36 -8.67 2.03
C PHE A 38 2.03 -10.16 2.18
N LEU A 39 1.42 -10.76 1.14
CA LEU A 39 1.08 -12.19 1.12
C LEU A 39 2.32 -13.08 1.26
N LEU A 40 3.43 -12.70 0.60
CA LEU A 40 4.71 -13.38 0.74
C LEU A 40 5.21 -13.35 2.19
N LEU A 41 5.11 -12.20 2.87
CA LEU A 41 5.48 -12.12 4.29
C LEU A 41 4.58 -13.01 5.15
N CYS A 42 3.26 -13.03 4.91
CA CYS A 42 2.34 -13.93 5.60
C CYS A 42 2.74 -15.40 5.39
N GLN A 43 3.04 -15.79 4.14
CA GLN A 43 3.43 -17.17 3.80
C GLN A 43 4.76 -17.58 4.44
N TYR A 44 5.70 -16.65 4.62
CA TYR A 44 6.95 -16.92 5.35
C TYR A 44 6.74 -17.16 6.84
N LEU A 45 5.71 -16.57 7.45
CA LEU A 45 5.39 -16.86 8.85
C LEU A 45 4.69 -18.20 9.00
N GLN A 46 3.62 -18.41 8.24
CA GLN A 46 2.78 -19.61 8.27
C GLN A 46 2.16 -19.81 6.89
N HIS A 47 2.09 -21.06 6.43
CA HIS A 47 1.54 -21.38 5.11
C HIS A 47 0.00 -21.21 5.05
N ASP A 48 -0.69 -21.28 6.20
CA ASP A 48 -2.15 -21.19 6.30
C ASP A 48 -2.61 -19.93 7.04
N ALA A 49 -3.66 -19.28 6.52
CA ALA A 49 -4.24 -18.08 7.11
C ALA A 49 -4.86 -18.32 8.50
N THR A 50 -5.43 -19.50 8.72
CA THR A 50 -6.00 -19.89 10.02
C THR A 50 -4.91 -20.09 11.06
N SER A 51 -3.83 -20.78 10.69
CA SER A 51 -2.65 -21.01 11.54
C SER A 51 -1.94 -19.70 11.87
N LEU A 52 -1.85 -18.78 10.91
CA LEU A 52 -1.35 -17.41 11.14
C LEU A 52 -2.21 -16.69 12.18
N SER A 53 -3.53 -16.72 12.04
CA SER A 53 -4.44 -16.06 12.98
C SER A 53 -4.32 -16.63 14.40
N GLN A 54 -4.14 -17.94 14.53
CA GLN A 54 -3.92 -18.61 15.83
C GLN A 54 -2.56 -18.22 16.44
N ALA A 55 -1.49 -18.15 15.64
CA ALA A 55 -0.19 -17.69 16.12
C ALA A 55 -0.25 -16.23 16.62
N PHE A 56 -0.99 -15.37 15.93
CA PHE A 56 -1.22 -13.98 16.37
C PHE A 56 -2.25 -13.83 17.49
N ALA A 57 -3.03 -14.86 17.81
CA ALA A 57 -3.94 -14.86 18.96
C ALA A 57 -3.18 -14.90 20.30
N ILE A 58 -2.04 -15.60 20.31
CA ILE A 58 -1.23 -15.84 21.51
C ILE A 58 -0.20 -14.73 21.72
N VAL A 59 0.20 -14.04 20.65
CA VAL A 59 1.23 -13.00 20.70
C VAL A 59 0.65 -11.65 21.10
N GLU A 60 1.21 -11.04 22.15
CA GLU A 60 0.87 -9.67 22.53
C GLU A 60 1.37 -8.65 21.49
N PRO A 61 0.49 -7.77 20.97
CA PRO A 61 0.89 -6.79 19.96
C PRO A 61 1.81 -5.70 20.53
N LYS A 62 2.97 -5.49 19.90
CA LYS A 62 3.86 -4.36 20.19
C LYS A 62 3.15 -3.03 19.86
N PRO A 63 3.54 -1.90 20.50
CA PRO A 63 2.96 -0.60 20.20
C PRO A 63 3.09 -0.22 18.72
N TRP A 64 2.17 0.61 18.24
CA TRP A 64 2.20 1.13 16.87
C TRP A 64 3.47 1.95 16.62
N VAL A 65 4.04 1.82 15.41
CA VAL A 65 5.14 2.67 14.95
C VAL A 65 4.68 4.13 14.80
N TYR A 66 5.58 5.07 15.03
CA TYR A 66 5.34 6.49 14.75
C TYR A 66 5.39 6.71 13.22
N PRO A 67 4.49 7.52 12.60
CA PRO A 67 3.46 8.38 13.19
C PRO A 67 2.07 7.75 13.40
N ILE A 68 1.79 6.50 12.99
CA ILE A 68 0.45 5.88 13.19
C ILE A 68 0.04 5.93 14.67
N ARG A 69 0.99 5.72 15.59
CA ARG A 69 0.74 5.81 17.03
C ARG A 69 0.09 7.13 17.43
N PHE A 70 0.50 8.25 16.83
CA PHE A 70 -0.10 9.56 17.08
C PHE A 70 -1.58 9.57 16.67
N PHE A 71 -1.89 9.10 15.46
CA PHE A 71 -3.26 9.00 14.95
C PHE A 71 -4.13 8.02 15.77
N VAL A 72 -3.62 6.86 16.14
CA VAL A 72 -4.36 5.85 16.94
C VAL A 72 -4.64 6.35 18.36
N VAL A 73 -3.70 7.08 18.96
CA VAL A 73 -3.86 7.64 20.32
C VAL A 73 -4.79 8.86 20.32
N HIS A 74 -4.61 9.79 19.37
CA HIS A 74 -5.37 11.06 19.35
C HIS A 74 -6.72 10.95 18.64
N ILE A 75 -6.80 10.27 17.48
CA ILE A 75 -8.03 10.10 16.71
C ILE A 75 -8.78 8.83 17.15
N GLY A 76 -8.04 7.71 17.30
CA GLY A 76 -8.63 6.43 17.70
C GLY A 76 -8.98 6.30 19.20
N ARG A 77 -8.70 7.34 20.00
CA ARG A 77 -8.91 7.40 21.47
C ARG A 77 -8.35 6.19 22.23
N ASN A 78 -7.36 5.51 21.67
CA ASN A 78 -6.75 4.34 22.29
C ASN A 78 -5.54 4.78 23.13
N LYS A 79 -5.77 4.95 24.44
CA LYS A 79 -4.74 5.42 25.39
C LYS A 79 -3.51 4.52 25.45
N ALA A 80 -3.64 3.23 25.12
CA ALA A 80 -2.53 2.28 25.17
C ALA A 80 -1.61 2.37 23.94
N GLY A 81 -2.08 2.95 22.82
CA GLY A 81 -1.31 2.98 21.57
C GLY A 81 -0.91 1.58 21.06
N LYS A 82 -1.66 0.56 21.45
CA LYS A 82 -1.50 -0.86 21.09
C LYS A 82 -2.85 -1.39 20.58
N ALA A 83 -2.83 -2.33 19.64
CA ALA A 83 -4.05 -3.09 19.32
C ALA A 83 -4.47 -3.91 20.56
N GLN A 84 -5.77 -4.10 20.76
CA GLN A 84 -6.28 -4.92 21.88
C GLN A 84 -5.85 -6.38 21.74
N ASP A 85 -5.91 -6.92 20.51
CA ASP A 85 -5.58 -8.30 20.18
C ASP A 85 -4.65 -8.35 18.96
N GLY A 86 -3.76 -9.34 18.89
CA GLY A 86 -2.92 -9.56 17.70
C GLY A 86 -3.73 -9.92 16.45
N ILE A 87 -4.88 -10.58 16.61
CA ILE A 87 -5.84 -10.84 15.51
C ILE A 87 -6.40 -9.53 14.95
N ARG A 88 -6.80 -8.58 15.81
CA ARG A 88 -7.31 -7.28 15.35
C ARG A 88 -6.23 -6.51 14.60
N LEU A 89 -5.00 -6.55 15.09
CA LEU A 89 -3.85 -5.94 14.40
C LEU A 89 -3.66 -6.53 13.00
N LEU A 90 -3.67 -7.86 12.89
CA LEU A 90 -3.53 -8.56 11.62
C LEU A 90 -4.67 -8.19 10.65
N ASN A 91 -5.92 -8.17 11.12
CA ASN A 91 -7.06 -7.80 10.31
C ASN A 91 -7.01 -6.33 9.85
N THR A 92 -6.60 -5.41 10.72
CA THR A 92 -6.40 -3.99 10.34
C THR A 92 -5.33 -3.83 9.26
N ILE A 93 -4.23 -4.58 9.35
CA ILE A 93 -3.16 -4.54 8.34
C ILE A 93 -3.65 -5.10 7.01
N TRP A 94 -4.37 -6.23 7.02
CA TRP A 94 -5.03 -6.79 5.84
C TRP A 94 -5.90 -5.74 5.15
N VAL A 95 -6.82 -5.14 5.90
CA VAL A 95 -7.71 -4.10 5.38
C VAL A 95 -6.91 -2.92 4.83
N GLY A 96 -5.87 -2.45 5.51
CA GLY A 96 -5.04 -1.33 5.05
C GLY A 96 -4.30 -1.60 3.74
N VAL A 97 -3.74 -2.80 3.57
CA VAL A 97 -3.02 -3.18 2.33
C VAL A 97 -4.00 -3.37 1.16
N PHE A 98 -5.12 -4.06 1.38
CA PHE A 98 -6.10 -4.28 0.32
C PHE A 98 -6.90 -3.03 -0.03
N GLN A 99 -7.12 -2.11 0.92
CA GLN A 99 -7.72 -0.80 0.67
C GLN A 99 -6.91 0.00 -0.36
N PHE A 100 -5.58 -0.07 -0.32
CA PHE A 100 -4.73 0.60 -1.30
C PHE A 100 -4.92 0.06 -2.73
N CYS A 101 -5.01 -1.27 -2.89
CA CYS A 101 -5.28 -1.88 -4.19
C CYS A 101 -6.62 -1.43 -4.77
N PHE A 102 -7.65 -1.39 -3.93
CA PHE A 102 -8.98 -0.92 -4.33
C PHE A 102 -8.96 0.56 -4.72
N VAL A 103 -8.30 1.41 -3.93
CA VAL A 103 -8.18 2.84 -4.26
C VAL A 103 -7.42 3.07 -5.56
N LYS A 104 -6.32 2.34 -5.80
CA LYS A 104 -5.57 2.45 -7.06
C LYS A 104 -6.37 1.96 -8.27
N PHE A 105 -7.15 0.89 -8.12
CA PHE A 105 -8.07 0.45 -9.16
C PHE A 105 -9.13 1.50 -9.48
N ALA A 106 -9.77 2.06 -8.45
CA ALA A 106 -10.75 3.14 -8.62
C ALA A 106 -10.12 4.40 -9.22
N GLY A 107 -8.90 4.76 -8.80
CA GLY A 107 -8.11 5.86 -9.35
C GLY A 107 -7.82 5.67 -10.83
N ALA A 108 -7.39 4.47 -11.24
CA ALA A 108 -7.18 4.12 -12.64
C ALA A 108 -8.47 4.25 -13.47
N LEU A 109 -9.61 3.77 -12.95
CA LEU A 109 -10.90 3.90 -13.63
C LEU A 109 -11.30 5.38 -13.79
N MET A 110 -11.13 6.19 -12.75
CA MET A 110 -11.42 7.63 -12.79
C MET A 110 -10.51 8.36 -13.79
N LYS A 111 -9.22 7.99 -13.89
CA LYS A 111 -8.30 8.52 -14.89
C LYS A 111 -8.76 8.17 -16.31
N CYS A 112 -9.16 6.92 -16.55
CA CYS A 112 -9.70 6.49 -17.85
C CYS A 112 -10.98 7.25 -18.24
N ILE A 113 -11.93 7.42 -17.31
CA ILE A 113 -13.19 8.13 -17.56
C ILE A 113 -12.94 9.60 -17.86
N THR A 114 -12.09 10.24 -17.06
CA THR A 114 -11.84 11.68 -17.20
C THR A 114 -11.06 12.00 -18.47
N GLU A 115 -10.13 11.11 -18.87
CA GLU A 115 -9.42 11.19 -20.16
C GLU A 115 -10.36 10.95 -21.34
N ALA A 116 -11.29 10.00 -21.25
CA ALA A 116 -12.29 9.76 -22.30
C ALA A 116 -13.30 10.91 -22.45
N ALA A 117 -13.57 11.64 -21.37
CA ALA A 117 -14.42 12.83 -21.40
C ALA A 117 -13.70 14.09 -21.90
N ASP A 118 -12.40 14.02 -22.19
CA ASP A 118 -11.52 15.15 -22.57
C ASP A 118 -11.47 16.30 -21.53
N VAL A 119 -11.97 16.04 -20.31
CA VAL A 119 -11.94 16.95 -19.15
C VAL A 119 -10.63 16.76 -18.36
N TYR A 120 -9.83 15.76 -18.69
CA TYR A 120 -8.50 15.55 -18.11
C TYR A 120 -7.53 16.55 -18.72
N CYS A 121 -7.65 17.81 -18.29
CA CYS A 121 -6.80 18.90 -18.76
C CYS A 121 -5.34 18.54 -18.42
N LYS A 122 -4.58 18.06 -19.41
CA LYS A 122 -3.20 17.57 -19.26
C LYS A 122 -2.23 18.63 -18.71
N GLU A 123 -2.55 19.90 -18.93
CA GLU A 123 -1.66 21.06 -18.76
C GLU A 123 -2.11 22.07 -17.68
N SER A 124 -3.32 21.97 -17.12
CA SER A 124 -3.82 22.96 -16.15
C SER A 124 -3.62 22.50 -14.70
N ASN A 125 -2.62 23.06 -14.01
CA ASN A 125 -2.36 22.90 -12.57
C ASN A 125 -3.34 23.70 -11.69
N SER A 126 -4.61 23.80 -12.07
CA SER A 126 -5.62 24.49 -11.25
C SER A 126 -6.28 23.51 -10.27
N ALA A 127 -6.38 23.93 -9.00
CA ALA A 127 -6.99 23.19 -7.88
C ALA A 127 -8.47 22.78 -8.07
N SER A 128 -9.08 23.15 -9.21
CA SER A 128 -10.45 22.82 -9.59
C SER A 128 -10.58 21.48 -10.35
N HIS A 129 -9.48 20.82 -10.72
CA HIS A 129 -9.52 19.61 -11.55
C HIS A 129 -9.46 18.31 -10.71
N ALA A 130 -10.25 17.32 -11.13
CA ALA A 130 -10.35 15.98 -10.51
C ALA A 130 -8.97 15.29 -10.33
N LYS A 131 -7.98 15.64 -11.16
CA LYS A 131 -6.61 15.12 -11.10
C LYS A 131 -5.94 15.31 -9.74
N ILE A 132 -6.04 16.50 -9.13
CA ILE A 132 -5.38 16.79 -7.84
C ILE A 132 -6.00 15.95 -6.72
N TRP A 133 -7.33 15.84 -6.70
CA TRP A 133 -8.05 15.05 -5.71
C TRP A 133 -7.73 13.56 -5.82
N ILE A 134 -7.68 13.02 -7.05
CA ILE A 134 -7.29 11.62 -7.28
C ILE A 134 -5.84 11.39 -6.80
N MET A 135 -4.92 12.28 -7.15
CA MET A 135 -3.52 12.18 -6.72
C MET A 135 -3.36 12.22 -5.19
N VAL A 136 -4.05 13.14 -4.51
CA VAL A 136 -3.99 13.27 -3.05
C VAL A 136 -4.54 12.00 -2.36
N ILE A 137 -5.68 11.48 -2.83
CA ILE A 137 -6.28 10.26 -2.27
C ILE A 137 -5.36 9.05 -2.46
N GLU A 138 -4.72 8.93 -3.62
CA GLU A 138 -3.77 7.85 -3.91
C GLU A 138 -2.53 7.94 -3.02
N ILE A 139 -1.97 9.14 -2.79
CA ILE A 139 -0.80 9.34 -1.92
C ILE A 139 -1.14 9.01 -0.47
N ILE A 140 -2.28 9.49 0.05
CA ILE A 140 -2.72 9.19 1.41
C ILE A 140 -2.90 7.67 1.60
N SER A 141 -3.46 6.99 0.60
CA SER A 141 -3.66 5.54 0.65
C SER A 141 -2.33 4.78 0.58
N LEU A 142 -1.39 5.22 -0.25
CA LEU A 142 -0.04 4.64 -0.33
C LEU A 142 0.70 4.76 0.99
N VAL A 143 0.73 5.96 1.58
CA VAL A 143 1.36 6.20 2.89
C VAL A 143 0.72 5.30 3.95
N THR A 144 -0.61 5.20 3.95
CA THR A 144 -1.34 4.34 4.89
C THR A 144 -0.92 2.87 4.75
N ALA A 145 -0.90 2.32 3.53
CA ALA A 145 -0.52 0.94 3.29
C ALA A 145 0.95 0.64 3.64
N MET A 146 1.87 1.54 3.27
CA MET A 146 3.28 1.40 3.64
C MET A 146 3.48 1.39 5.16
N MET A 147 2.74 2.22 5.87
CA MET A 147 2.81 2.29 7.33
C MET A 147 2.20 1.04 7.99
N CYS A 148 1.12 0.47 7.44
CA CYS A 148 0.58 -0.84 7.86
C CYS A 148 1.60 -1.98 7.63
N LEU A 149 2.28 -1.99 6.50
CA LEU A 149 3.34 -2.95 6.21
C LEU A 149 4.53 -2.82 7.16
N LEU A 150 4.96 -1.58 7.43
CA LEU A 150 6.04 -1.32 8.37
C LEU A 150 5.68 -1.79 9.79
N GLN A 151 4.42 -1.60 10.20
CA GLN A 151 3.92 -2.14 11.46
C GLN A 151 3.98 -3.67 11.47
N PHE A 152 3.46 -4.33 10.44
CA PHE A 152 3.51 -5.79 10.32
C PHE A 152 4.94 -6.30 10.46
N TYR A 153 5.86 -5.69 9.72
CA TYR A 153 7.28 -6.02 9.75
C TYR A 153 7.88 -5.82 11.15
N HIS A 154 7.56 -4.74 11.86
CA HIS A 154 8.10 -4.49 13.19
C HIS A 154 7.66 -5.56 14.22
N GLN A 155 6.46 -6.12 14.06
CA GLN A 155 5.98 -7.21 14.90
C GLN A 155 6.73 -8.52 14.61
N THR A 156 6.92 -8.84 13.33
CA THR A 156 7.38 -10.15 12.86
C THR A 156 8.90 -10.22 12.63
N LYS A 157 9.62 -9.10 12.69
CA LYS A 157 11.08 -9.03 12.44
C LYS A 157 11.90 -10.04 13.23
N GLU A 158 11.51 -10.34 14.48
CA GLU A 158 12.25 -11.27 15.34
C GLU A 158 12.09 -12.71 14.85
N GLN A 159 10.90 -13.08 14.37
CA GLN A 159 10.62 -14.40 13.82
C GLN A 159 11.20 -14.58 12.41
N ILE A 160 11.23 -13.50 11.61
CA ILE A 160 11.74 -13.50 10.23
C ILE A 160 13.29 -13.40 10.19
N LYS A 161 13.96 -12.98 11.27
CA LYS A 161 15.42 -12.81 11.32
C LYS A 161 16.18 -14.11 10.98
N GLN A 162 15.57 -15.26 11.21
CA GLN A 162 16.11 -16.57 10.87
C GLN A 162 16.18 -16.84 9.36
N HIS A 163 15.48 -16.04 8.53
CA HIS A 163 15.33 -16.27 7.08
C HIS A 163 15.88 -15.14 6.17
N ASN A 164 16.67 -14.18 6.70
CA ASN A 164 17.37 -13.14 5.91
C ASN A 164 16.50 -12.37 4.87
N ALA A 165 15.25 -12.05 5.19
CA ALA A 165 14.34 -11.34 4.28
C ALA A 165 14.72 -9.86 4.01
N LEU A 166 15.66 -9.31 4.79
CA LEU A 166 16.11 -7.92 4.71
C LEU A 166 16.78 -7.54 3.37
N LEU A 167 17.55 -8.45 2.79
CA LEU A 167 18.24 -8.22 1.51
C LEU A 167 17.26 -8.11 0.32
N LYS A 168 16.08 -8.73 0.43
CA LYS A 168 15.04 -8.65 -0.62
C LYS A 168 14.22 -7.36 -0.52
N PHE A 169 14.00 -6.85 0.70
CA PHE A 169 13.30 -5.56 0.93
C PHE A 169 14.05 -4.37 0.32
N ALA A 170 15.37 -4.31 0.50
CA ALA A 170 16.20 -3.23 -0.04
C ALA A 170 16.30 -3.26 -1.57
N ALA A 171 16.19 -4.45 -2.18
CA ALA A 171 16.26 -4.65 -3.63
C ALA A 171 14.95 -4.35 -4.38
N ILE A 172 13.83 -4.15 -3.66
CA ILE A 172 12.52 -3.84 -4.28
C ILE A 172 12.36 -2.34 -4.57
N LYS A 173 13.17 -1.48 -3.94
CA LYS A 173 13.20 -0.04 -4.23
C LYS A 173 13.94 0.24 -5.54
#